data_AF-A0A3D1ZT79-F1
#
_entry.id   AF-A0A3D1ZT79-F1
#
_cell.length_a   1.000
_cell.length_b   1.000
_cell.length_c   1.000
_cell.angle_alpha   90.00
_cell.angle_beta   90.00
_cell.angle_gamma   90.00
#
_symmetry.space_group_name_H-M   'P 1'
#
loop_
_entity.id
_entity.type
_entity.pdbx_description
1 polymer ?
#
loop_
_entity_poly.entity_id
_entity_poly.type
_entity_poly.pdbx_seq_one_letter_code
_entity_poly.pdbx_strand_id
1 'polypeptide(L)'
;LLEATMKHVLQQLQAAVQLRLRKLESDDVVARIIAIIDGNFDPSQVESRVTKTWLAFWDHAMHEPTLFRLQRINEKRLVSHLRFELKKVLPPDQATDVAATIAALIDGIWLRGALNPAGIDSQRAKYLLIKYLSSQGLS
;
A
#
# COMPACT_ATOMS: atom_id res chain seq x y z
N LEU A 1 22.64 -8.52 -0.72
CA LEU A 1 21.66 -9.31 0.06
C LEU A 1 20.33 -8.55 0.21
N LEU A 2 20.35 -7.34 0.78
CA LEU A 2 19.15 -6.52 1.01
C LEU A 2 18.29 -6.31 -0.25
N GLU A 3 18.88 -5.97 -1.40
CA GLU A 3 18.13 -5.80 -2.66
C GLU A 3 17.33 -7.06 -3.05
N ALA A 4 17.95 -8.24 -2.97
CA ALA A 4 17.30 -9.50 -3.32
C ALA A 4 16.16 -9.82 -2.34
N THR A 5 16.38 -9.61 -1.04
CA THR A 5 15.35 -9.77 -0.01
C THR A 5 14.19 -8.80 -0.25
N MET A 6 14.47 -7.52 -0.56
CA MET A 6 13.43 -6.54 -0.83
C MET A 6 12.66 -6.87 -2.11
N LYS A 7 13.32 -7.32 -3.18
CA LYS A 7 12.62 -7.82 -4.38
C LYS A 7 11.64 -8.95 -4.05
N HIS A 8 12.03 -9.87 -3.17
CA HIS A 8 11.13 -10.93 -2.72
C HIS A 8 9.92 -10.39 -1.93
N VAL A 9 10.15 -9.48 -0.98
CA VAL A 9 9.08 -8.83 -0.21
C VAL A 9 8.09 -8.09 -1.13
N LEU A 10 8.61 -7.36 -2.12
CA LEU A 10 7.80 -6.66 -3.11
C LEU A 10 6.99 -7.62 -4.01
N GLN A 11 7.55 -8.77 -4.35
CA GLN A 11 6.82 -9.82 -5.08
C GLN A 11 5.67 -10.39 -4.24
N GLN A 12 5.89 -10.59 -2.93
CA GLN A 12 4.84 -11.04 -2.01
C GLN A 12 3.72 -10.00 -1.90
N LEU A 13 4.06 -8.71 -1.74
CA LEU A 13 3.09 -7.62 -1.74
C LEU A 13 2.26 -7.61 -3.03
N GLN A 14 2.93 -7.69 -4.19
CA GLN A 14 2.24 -7.73 -5.48
C GLN A 14 1.31 -8.94 -5.59
N ALA A 15 1.77 -10.13 -5.19
CA ALA A 15 0.96 -11.34 -5.22
C ALA A 15 -0.26 -11.23 -4.30
N ALA A 16 -0.10 -10.68 -3.09
CA ALA A 16 -1.17 -10.47 -2.12
C ALA A 16 -2.27 -9.54 -2.67
N VAL A 17 -1.89 -8.45 -3.33
CA VAL A 17 -2.84 -7.53 -3.99
C VAL A 17 -3.53 -8.21 -5.17
N GLN A 18 -2.77 -8.86 -6.06
CA GLN A 18 -3.32 -9.50 -7.26
C GLN A 18 -4.28 -10.65 -6.94
N LEU A 19 -3.98 -11.45 -5.93
CA LEU A 19 -4.85 -12.54 -5.50
C LEU A 19 -6.23 -12.04 -5.04
N ARG A 20 -6.27 -10.88 -4.39
CA ARG A 20 -7.53 -10.24 -3.94
C ARG A 20 -8.28 -9.64 -5.12
N LEU A 21 -7.60 -8.87 -5.97
CA LEU A 21 -8.20 -8.22 -7.14
C LEU A 21 -8.80 -9.21 -8.16
N ARG A 22 -8.24 -10.42 -8.28
CA ARG A 22 -8.77 -11.48 -9.17
C ARG A 22 -10.12 -12.05 -8.75
N LYS A 23 -10.52 -11.84 -7.50
CA LYS A 23 -11.78 -12.34 -6.94
C LYS A 23 -12.91 -11.31 -7.03
N LEU A 24 -12.63 -10.13 -7.57
CA LEU A 24 -13.54 -8.99 -7.58
C LEU A 24 -13.87 -8.63 -9.01
N GLU A 25 -15.14 -8.32 -9.24
CA GLU A 25 -15.60 -7.77 -10.51
C GLU A 25 -14.95 -6.41 -10.78
N SER A 26 -14.79 -6.08 -12.06
CA SER A 26 -14.02 -4.89 -12.47
C SER A 26 -14.70 -3.56 -12.15
N ASP A 27 -16.01 -3.58 -11.92
CA ASP A 27 -16.91 -2.47 -11.60
C ASP A 27 -17.12 -2.27 -10.08
N ASP A 28 -16.73 -3.23 -9.24
CA ASP A 28 -16.72 -3.07 -7.78
C ASP A 28 -15.49 -2.26 -7.32
N VAL A 29 -15.50 -0.97 -7.66
CA VAL A 29 -14.36 -0.06 -7.46
C VAL A 29 -13.97 0.05 -5.99
N VAL A 30 -14.94 0.14 -5.08
CA VAL A 30 -14.68 0.26 -3.64
C VAL A 30 -14.02 -1.01 -3.11
N ALA A 31 -14.55 -2.20 -3.43
CA ALA A 31 -13.94 -3.45 -2.98
C ALA A 31 -12.53 -3.62 -3.55
N ARG A 32 -12.28 -3.17 -4.78
CA ARG A 32 -10.96 -3.23 -5.41
C ARG A 32 -9.95 -2.29 -4.74
N ILE A 33 -10.36 -1.09 -4.35
CA ILE A 33 -9.52 -0.18 -3.55
C ILE A 33 -9.22 -0.81 -2.18
N ILE A 34 -10.22 -1.39 -1.52
CA ILE A 34 -10.05 -2.11 -0.25
C ILE A 34 -9.11 -3.30 -0.42
N ALA A 35 -9.16 -4.03 -1.53
CA ALA A 35 -8.23 -5.12 -1.82
C ALA A 35 -6.77 -4.66 -1.96
N ILE A 36 -6.53 -3.47 -2.52
CA ILE A 36 -5.20 -2.86 -2.57
C ILE A 36 -4.72 -2.48 -1.16
N ILE A 37 -5.61 -1.88 -0.36
CA ILE A 37 -5.33 -1.55 1.06
C ILE A 37 -4.98 -2.83 1.83
N ASP A 38 -5.82 -3.86 1.77
CA ASP A 38 -5.64 -5.13 2.47
C ASP A 38 -4.34 -5.84 2.05
N GLY A 39 -3.86 -5.65 0.82
CA GLY A 39 -2.58 -6.19 0.39
C GLY A 39 -1.36 -5.55 1.07
N ASN A 40 -1.43 -4.25 1.38
CA ASN A 40 -0.36 -3.56 2.11
C ASN A 40 -0.33 -3.91 3.60
N PHE A 41 -1.46 -4.39 4.14
CA PHE A 41 -1.60 -4.86 5.53
C PHE A 41 -1.70 -6.39 5.62
N ASP A 42 -1.35 -7.10 4.55
CA ASP A 42 -1.32 -8.56 4.51
C ASP A 42 -0.38 -9.11 5.60
N PRO A 43 -0.67 -10.27 6.21
CA PRO A 43 0.21 -10.87 7.22
C PRO A 43 1.67 -10.96 6.77
N SER A 44 1.93 -11.19 5.47
CA SER A 44 3.29 -11.21 4.91
C SER A 44 4.00 -9.86 4.91
N GLN A 45 3.28 -8.75 5.03
CA GLN A 45 3.82 -7.38 5.01
C GLN A 45 3.93 -6.75 6.40
N VAL A 46 3.21 -7.30 7.39
CA VAL A 46 3.21 -6.80 8.77
C VAL A 46 3.96 -7.71 9.75
N GLU A 47 4.54 -8.81 9.26
CA GLU A 47 5.41 -9.67 10.05
C GLU A 47 6.69 -8.91 10.46
N SER A 48 7.09 -9.03 11.73
CA SER A 48 8.24 -8.32 12.31
C SER A 48 9.52 -8.38 11.46
N ARG A 49 9.85 -9.54 10.86
CA ARG A 49 11.03 -9.69 10.00
C ARG A 49 10.93 -8.85 8.72
N VAL A 50 9.75 -8.86 8.09
CA VAL A 50 9.48 -8.10 6.87
C VAL A 50 9.43 -6.61 7.16
N THR A 51 8.82 -6.22 8.27
CA THR A 51 8.82 -4.82 8.74
C THR A 51 10.23 -4.28 8.94
N LYS A 52 11.12 -5.04 9.59
CA LYS A 52 12.54 -4.66 9.73
C LYS A 52 13.25 -4.55 8.38
N THR A 53 12.91 -5.41 7.43
CA THR A 53 13.48 -5.36 6.07
C THR A 53 13.04 -4.11 5.32
N TRP A 54 11.78 -3.70 5.44
CA TRP A 54 11.28 -2.43 4.91
C TRP A 54 12.00 -1.22 5.51
N LEU A 55 12.15 -1.17 6.83
CA LEU A 55 12.85 -0.06 7.51
C LEU A 55 14.32 0.03 7.08
N ALA A 56 15.04 -1.10 7.07
CA ALA A 56 16.42 -1.14 6.59
C ALA A 56 16.51 -0.74 5.11
N PHE A 57 15.57 -1.21 4.28
CA PHE A 57 15.54 -0.83 2.88
C PHE A 57 15.31 0.67 2.68
N TRP A 58 14.39 1.30 3.41
CA TRP A 58 14.20 2.74 3.32
C TRP A 58 15.42 3.52 3.77
N ASP A 59 16.10 3.09 4.84
CA ASP A 59 17.35 3.70 5.29
C ASP A 59 18.43 3.70 4.19
N HIS A 60 18.65 2.54 3.58
CA HIS A 60 19.61 2.40 2.47
C HIS A 60 19.16 3.11 1.18
N ALA A 61 17.86 3.09 0.86
CA ALA A 61 17.31 3.70 -0.36
C ALA A 61 17.46 5.23 -0.40
N MET A 62 17.66 5.89 0.74
CA MET A 62 17.98 7.33 0.79
C MET A 62 19.36 7.64 0.20
N HIS A 63 20.27 6.66 0.17
CA HIS A 63 21.68 6.86 -0.16
C HIS A 63 22.14 6.04 -1.38
N GLU A 64 21.40 4.98 -1.74
CA GLU A 64 21.76 4.06 -2.82
C GLU A 64 20.81 4.18 -4.04
N PRO A 65 21.29 4.68 -5.21
CA PRO A 65 20.44 4.92 -6.38
C PRO A 65 19.65 3.71 -6.89
N THR A 66 20.25 2.51 -6.83
CA THR A 66 19.60 1.27 -7.26
C THR A 66 18.40 0.92 -6.37
N LEU A 67 18.54 1.08 -5.05
CA LEU A 67 17.47 0.84 -4.08
C LEU A 67 16.42 1.94 -4.12
N PHE A 68 16.84 3.20 -4.29
CA PHE A 68 15.92 4.32 -4.54
C PHE A 68 15.02 4.06 -5.74
N ARG A 69 15.58 3.58 -6.85
CA ARG A 69 14.79 3.22 -8.04
C ARG A 69 13.76 2.14 -7.72
N LEU A 70 14.12 1.15 -6.90
CA LEU A 70 13.20 0.09 -6.48
C LEU A 70 12.06 0.63 -5.60
N GLN A 71 12.38 1.52 -4.65
CA GLN A 71 11.39 2.21 -3.81
C GLN A 71 10.41 3.02 -4.68
N ARG A 72 10.93 3.77 -5.66
CA ARG A 72 10.12 4.57 -6.59
C ARG A 72 9.19 3.73 -7.44
N ILE A 73 9.63 2.55 -7.88
CA ILE A 73 8.78 1.61 -8.63
C ILE A 73 7.62 1.13 -7.75
N ASN A 74 7.90 0.77 -6.49
CA ASN A 74 6.86 0.33 -5.56
C ASN A 74 5.84 1.44 -5.27
N GLU A 75 6.32 2.63 -4.90
CA GLU A 75 5.49 3.82 -4.64
C GLU A 75 4.58 4.13 -5.84
N LYS A 76 5.16 4.22 -7.05
CA LYS A 76 4.40 4.48 -8.28
C LYS A 76 3.36 3.40 -8.56
N ARG A 77 3.65 2.14 -8.26
CA ARG A 77 2.70 1.03 -8.47
C ARG A 77 1.49 1.19 -7.56
N LEU A 78 1.69 1.46 -6.27
CA LEU A 78 0.61 1.67 -5.31
C LEU A 78 -0.29 2.83 -5.76
N VAL A 79 0.29 4.01 -6.00
CA VAL A 79 -0.46 5.20 -6.43
C VAL A 79 -1.17 4.96 -7.76
N SER A 80 -0.54 4.28 -8.71
CA SER A 80 -1.15 4.02 -10.02
C SER A 80 -2.32 3.03 -9.94
N HIS A 81 -2.22 1.98 -9.12
CA HIS A 81 -3.32 1.04 -8.89
C HIS A 81 -4.52 1.76 -8.26
N LEU A 82 -4.28 2.55 -7.20
CA LEU A 82 -5.34 3.33 -6.54
C LEU A 82 -6.00 4.31 -7.51
N ARG A 83 -5.19 5.11 -8.22
CA ARG A 83 -5.68 6.10 -9.17
C ARG A 83 -6.46 5.46 -10.33
N PHE A 84 -6.03 4.29 -10.79
CA PHE A 84 -6.73 3.56 -11.85
C PHE A 84 -8.16 3.21 -11.44
N GLU A 85 -8.35 2.71 -10.21
CA GLU A 85 -9.69 2.40 -9.70
C GLU A 85 -10.49 3.68 -9.43
N LEU A 86 -9.89 4.68 -8.76
CA LEU A 86 -10.56 5.93 -8.40
C LEU A 86 -11.05 6.73 -9.62
N LYS A 87 -10.32 6.71 -10.74
CA LYS A 87 -10.72 7.40 -11.98
C LYS A 87 -12.02 6.87 -12.60
N LYS A 88 -12.49 5.70 -12.19
CA LYS A 88 -13.77 5.14 -12.65
C LYS A 88 -14.97 5.82 -11.99
N VAL A 89 -14.76 6.45 -10.83
CA VAL A 89 -15.84 6.97 -9.95
C VAL A 89 -15.62 8.42 -9.52
N LEU A 90 -14.44 8.99 -9.75
CA LEU A 90 -14.10 10.38 -9.43
C LEU A 90 -13.53 11.13 -10.65
N PRO A 91 -13.66 12.47 -10.69
CA PRO A 91 -12.94 13.31 -11.64
C PRO A 91 -11.42 13.06 -11.61
N PRO A 92 -10.70 13.16 -12.74
CA PRO A 92 -9.28 12.78 -12.84
C PRO A 92 -8.33 13.44 -11.83
N ASP A 93 -8.54 14.71 -11.54
CA ASP A 93 -7.70 15.47 -10.61
C ASP A 93 -7.96 15.02 -9.16
N GLN A 94 -9.24 14.92 -8.78
CA GLN A 94 -9.65 14.40 -7.48
C GLN A 94 -9.17 12.95 -7.28
N ALA A 95 -9.27 12.09 -8.29
CA ALA A 95 -8.76 10.72 -8.23
C ALA A 95 -7.24 10.66 -8.00
N THR A 96 -6.50 11.64 -8.52
CA THR A 96 -5.04 11.73 -8.33
C THR A 96 -4.72 12.13 -6.89
N ASP A 97 -5.40 13.14 -6.35
CA ASP A 97 -5.20 13.61 -4.98
C ASP A 97 -5.63 12.56 -3.94
N VAL A 98 -6.78 11.91 -4.16
CA VAL A 98 -7.27 10.83 -3.30
C VAL A 98 -6.31 9.64 -3.32
N ALA A 99 -5.77 9.25 -4.49
CA ALA A 99 -4.80 8.16 -4.58
C ALA A 99 -3.50 8.47 -3.82
N ALA A 100 -2.97 9.68 -3.98
CA ALA A 100 -1.78 10.13 -3.26
C ALA A 100 -2.02 10.15 -1.74
N THR A 101 -3.19 10.64 -1.31
CA THR A 101 -3.57 10.70 0.10
C THR A 101 -3.70 9.31 0.72
N ILE A 102 -4.36 8.37 0.04
CA ILE A 102 -4.48 6.98 0.51
C ILE A 102 -3.10 6.33 0.62
N ALA A 103 -2.22 6.50 -0.35
CA ALA A 103 -0.86 5.97 -0.29
C ALA A 103 -0.09 6.53 0.92
N ALA A 104 -0.15 7.84 1.15
CA ALA A 104 0.48 8.48 2.31
C ALA A 104 -0.11 7.98 3.65
N LEU A 105 -1.42 7.74 3.72
CA LEU A 105 -2.07 7.17 4.90
C LEU A 105 -1.62 5.73 5.15
N ILE A 106 -1.54 4.90 4.11
CA ILE A 106 -1.01 3.53 4.20
C ILE A 106 0.39 3.56 4.79
N ASP A 107 1.31 4.30 4.19
CA ASP A 107 2.71 4.37 4.63
C ASP A 107 2.82 4.91 6.07
N GLY A 108 2.07 5.97 6.40
CA GLY A 108 2.10 6.58 7.72
C GLY A 108 1.52 5.69 8.82
N ILE A 109 0.43 4.95 8.55
CA ILE A 109 -0.14 3.98 9.49
C ILE A 109 0.82 2.80 9.65
N TRP A 110 1.34 2.27 8.54
CA TRP A 110 2.26 1.15 8.54
C TRP A 110 3.54 1.49 9.32
N LEU A 111 4.16 2.65 9.09
CA LEU A 111 5.37 3.09 9.79
C LEU A 111 5.14 3.27 11.29
N ARG A 112 4.03 3.89 11.70
CA ARG A 112 3.70 4.04 13.13
C ARG A 112 3.47 2.69 13.81
N GLY A 113 2.81 1.75 13.13
CA GLY A 113 2.63 0.40 13.66
C GLY A 113 3.93 -0.40 13.71
N ALA A 114 4.80 -0.24 12.71
CA ALA A 114 6.12 -0.86 12.64
C ALA A 114 7.03 -0.46 13.81
N LEU A 115 6.90 0.78 14.29
CA LEU A 115 7.62 1.33 15.43
C LEU A 115 6.93 1.09 16.77
N ASN A 116 5.72 0.53 16.77
CA ASN A 116 4.95 0.23 17.98
C ASN A 116 5.29 -1.19 18.48
N PRO A 117 5.62 -1.39 19.77
CA PRO A 117 5.80 -2.72 20.35
C PRO A 117 4.60 -3.66 20.19
N ALA A 118 3.38 -3.11 20.11
CA ALA A 118 2.16 -3.87 19.85
C ALA A 118 1.96 -4.25 18.37
N GLY A 119 2.84 -3.78 17.47
CA GLY A 119 2.79 -4.04 16.04
C GLY A 119 1.78 -3.19 15.28
N ILE A 120 1.54 -3.59 14.03
CA ILE A 120 0.62 -2.92 13.11
C ILE A 120 -0.81 -3.43 13.33
N ASP A 121 -1.73 -2.54 13.70
CA ASP A 121 -3.15 -2.83 13.77
C ASP A 121 -3.80 -2.70 12.38
N SER A 122 -3.78 -3.79 11.62
CA SER A 122 -4.35 -3.85 10.26
C SER A 122 -5.85 -3.55 10.23
N GLN A 123 -6.61 -3.91 11.28
CA GLN A 123 -8.05 -3.65 11.33
C GLN A 123 -8.35 -2.18 11.52
N ARG A 124 -7.62 -1.52 12.43
CA ARG A 124 -7.72 -0.08 12.62
C ARG A 124 -7.27 0.68 11.38
N ALA A 125 -6.20 0.23 10.73
CA ALA A 125 -5.72 0.81 9.47
C ALA A 125 -6.81 0.80 8.40
N LYS A 126 -7.41 -0.38 8.18
CA LYS A 126 -8.53 -0.57 7.24
C LYS A 126 -9.71 0.32 7.58
N TYR A 127 -10.14 0.36 8.84
CA TYR A 127 -11.23 1.23 9.29
C TYR A 127 -10.97 2.70 8.96
N LEU A 128 -9.77 3.21 9.25
CA LEU A 128 -9.43 4.61 8.99
C LEU A 128 -9.42 4.95 7.50
N LEU A 129 -8.90 4.04 6.67
CA LEU A 129 -8.85 4.22 5.23
C LEU A 129 -10.23 4.13 4.58
N ILE A 130 -11.08 3.21 5.03
CA ILE A 130 -12.49 3.14 4.59
C ILE A 130 -13.24 4.40 5.01
N LYS A 131 -13.07 4.86 6.26
CA LYS A 131 -13.68 6.11 6.73
C LYS A 131 -13.25 7.31 5.87
N TYR A 132 -11.98 7.37 5.47
CA TYR A 132 -11.49 8.38 4.55
C TYR A 132 -12.12 8.27 3.15
N LEU A 133 -12.24 7.07 2.59
CA LEU A 133 -12.93 6.84 1.31
C LEU A 133 -14.38 7.33 1.36
N SER A 134 -15.10 7.00 2.42
CA SER A 134 -16.48 7.47 2.61
C SER A 134 -16.58 9.00 2.67
N SER A 135 -15.59 9.69 3.25
CA SER A 135 -15.57 11.16 3.24
C SER A 135 -15.31 11.76 1.86
N GLN A 136 -14.86 10.97 0.88
CA GLN A 136 -14.71 11.37 -0.52
C GLN A 136 -15.96 11.06 -1.36
N GLY A 137 -17.05 10.59 -0.74
CA GLY A 137 -18.27 10.19 -1.44
C GLY A 137 -18.23 8.77 -2.02
N LEU A 138 -17.29 7.94 -1.56
CA LEU A 138 -17.16 6.53 -1.95
C LEU A 138 -17.62 5.63 -0.79
N SER A 139 -18.85 5.10 -0.88
CA SER A 139 -19.44 4.20 0.12
C SER A 139 -19.53 2.77 -0.39
#